data_AF-A0A936DBS8-F1
#
_entry.id   AF-A0A936DBS8-F1
#
_cell.length_a   1.000
_cell.length_b   1.000
_cell.length_c   1.000
_cell.angle_alpha   90.00
_cell.angle_beta   90.00
_cell.angle_gamma   90.00
#
_symmetry.space_group_name_H-M   'P 1'
#
loop_
_entity.id
_entity.type
_entity.pdbx_description
1 polymer ?
#
loop_
_entity_poly.entity_id
_entity_poly.type
_entity_poly.pdbx_seq_one_letter_code
_entity_poly.pdbx_strand_id
1 'polypeptide(L)'
;MDELSEEARGFIARAMDEDQPPPGAEDGSWGTVVARLTGERSIASDDAPEAAPLHEPVENRAPRNWWPAIGVGIAIVVASSIAIALRPSTSPTPAAPRPAIDATPPQIPATPPRPSTAGTAPVRAAADDALLERAESALAADQGAEALTLLERHAVVAALVEPERRMALRVLALCELGRVDDARVEARTFLTAHAASEHASRVRASCARP
;
A
#
# COMPACT_ATOMS: atom_id res chain seq x y z
N MET A 1 18.58 25.80 17.43
CA MET A 1 17.46 25.88 16.47
C MET A 1 18.10 26.17 15.14
N ASP A 2 18.47 25.12 14.44
CA ASP A 2 19.30 25.20 13.24
C ASP A 2 18.47 25.72 12.06
N GLU A 3 18.88 26.87 11.53
CA GLU A 3 18.43 27.36 10.23
C GLU A 3 18.89 26.38 9.15
N LEU A 4 17.97 25.54 8.68
CA LEU A 4 18.17 24.82 7.43
C LEU A 4 18.42 25.85 6.32
N SER A 5 19.62 25.81 5.75
CA SER A 5 20.04 26.58 4.58
C SER A 5 18.95 26.60 3.50
N GLU A 6 18.77 27.73 2.82
CA GLU A 6 17.81 27.88 1.71
C GLU A 6 18.01 26.81 0.62
N GLU A 7 19.25 26.34 0.40
CA GLU A 7 19.53 25.22 -0.51
C GLU A 7 18.88 23.92 -0.04
N ALA A 8 18.91 23.63 1.26
CA ALA A 8 18.32 22.42 1.81
C ALA A 8 16.79 22.43 1.65
N ARG A 9 16.14 23.61 1.79
CA ARG A 9 14.69 23.75 1.54
C ARG A 9 14.34 23.56 0.07
N GLY A 10 15.15 24.12 -0.83
CA GLY A 10 14.94 23.94 -2.28
C GLY A 10 15.06 22.49 -2.72
N PHE A 11 15.97 21.74 -2.12
CA PHE A 11 16.15 20.32 -2.42
C PHE A 11 14.96 19.47 -1.94
N ILE A 12 14.46 19.72 -0.73
CA ILE A 12 13.29 19.02 -0.17
C ILE A 12 12.03 19.29 -1.01
N ALA A 13 11.82 20.55 -1.42
CA ALA A 13 10.66 20.93 -2.23
C ALA A 13 10.66 20.24 -3.59
N ARG A 14 11.82 20.13 -4.25
CA ARG A 14 11.96 19.41 -5.53
C ARG A 14 11.76 17.90 -5.37
N ALA A 15 12.32 17.29 -4.33
CA ALA A 15 12.17 15.87 -4.06
C ALA A 15 10.70 15.47 -3.78
N MET A 16 9.92 16.35 -3.16
CA MET A 16 8.49 16.13 -2.95
C MET A 16 7.64 16.27 -4.21
N ASP A 17 8.05 17.11 -5.17
CA ASP A 17 7.31 17.35 -6.42
C ASP A 17 7.55 16.24 -7.46
N GLU A 18 8.76 15.64 -7.45
CA GLU A 18 9.16 14.62 -8.42
C GLU A 18 8.88 13.17 -7.96
N ASP A 19 8.37 12.97 -6.73
CA ASP A 19 8.12 11.64 -6.10
C ASP A 19 9.31 10.68 -6.25
N GLN A 20 10.52 11.25 -6.33
CA GLN A 20 11.75 10.55 -6.66
C GLN A 20 12.66 10.58 -5.43
N PRO A 21 12.97 9.43 -4.81
CA PRO A 21 13.86 9.39 -3.67
C PRO A 21 15.25 9.93 -4.07
N PRO A 22 15.96 10.64 -3.17
CA PRO A 22 17.28 11.16 -3.47
C PRO A 22 18.22 10.00 -3.86
N PRO A 23 19.07 10.20 -4.89
CA PRO A 23 19.99 9.15 -5.33
C PRO A 23 20.91 8.75 -4.18
N GLY A 24 20.80 7.50 -3.73
CA GLY A 24 21.58 6.94 -2.62
C GLY A 24 20.77 6.51 -1.38
N ALA A 25 19.46 6.74 -1.34
CA ALA A 25 18.61 6.16 -0.30
C ALA A 25 18.29 4.70 -0.65
N GLU A 26 19.03 3.76 -0.07
CA GLU A 26 18.66 2.34 -0.08
C GLU A 26 17.27 2.14 0.57
N ASP A 27 16.49 1.21 0.03
CA ASP A 27 15.14 0.88 0.49
C ASP A 27 15.15 0.59 2.00
N GLY A 28 14.56 1.50 2.79
CA GLY A 28 14.51 1.43 4.26
C GLY A 28 15.09 2.63 5.00
N SER A 29 15.88 3.49 4.35
CA SER A 29 16.54 4.63 5.02
C SER A 29 15.56 5.73 5.49
N TRP A 30 14.36 5.83 4.91
CA TRP A 30 13.39 6.86 5.31
C TRP A 30 12.87 6.68 6.73
N GLY A 31 12.71 5.44 7.20
CA GLY A 31 12.28 5.16 8.57
C GLY A 31 13.28 5.66 9.62
N THR A 32 14.58 5.53 9.35
CA THR A 32 15.64 6.00 10.25
C THR A 32 15.78 7.51 10.28
N VAL A 33 15.61 8.18 9.13
CA VAL A 33 15.66 9.65 9.06
C VAL A 33 14.46 10.27 9.78
N VAL A 34 13.26 9.71 9.60
CA VAL A 34 12.05 10.15 10.30
C VAL A 34 12.16 9.91 11.81
N ALA A 35 12.61 8.73 12.24
CA ALA A 35 12.83 8.44 13.67
C ALA A 35 13.86 9.37 14.34
N ARG A 36 14.86 9.84 13.58
CA ARG A 36 15.88 10.78 14.06
C ARG A 36 15.37 12.22 14.13
N LEU A 37 14.43 12.60 13.24
CA LEU A 37 13.78 13.91 13.23
C LEU A 37 12.68 14.04 14.28
N THR A 38 11.99 12.95 14.63
CA THR A 38 10.92 12.97 15.65
C THR A 38 11.43 12.93 17.09
N GLY A 39 12.74 12.76 17.31
CA GLY A 39 13.35 12.97 18.62
C GLY A 39 12.94 11.95 19.70
N GLU A 40 12.50 10.74 19.33
CA GLU A 40 12.30 9.67 20.29
C GLU A 40 13.66 9.12 20.75
N ARG A 41 14.19 9.73 21.80
CA ARG A 41 15.29 9.20 22.62
C ARG A 41 14.90 7.83 23.16
N SER A 42 15.45 6.76 22.58
CA SER A 42 15.58 5.48 23.26
C SER A 42 16.43 5.67 24.52
N ILE A 43 15.79 5.61 25.69
CA ILE A 43 16.49 5.39 26.95
C ILE A 43 16.88 3.92 26.96
N ALA A 44 18.18 3.67 26.78
CA ALA A 44 18.81 2.40 27.09
C ALA A 44 18.67 2.13 28.59
N SER A 45 18.24 0.91 28.95
CA SER A 45 18.45 0.35 30.28
C SER A 45 19.41 -0.83 30.14
N ASP A 46 20.68 -0.47 30.26
CA ASP A 46 21.74 -1.31 30.81
C ASP A 46 21.41 -1.56 32.28
N ASP A 47 21.16 -2.82 32.66
CA ASP A 47 21.66 -3.40 33.92
C ASP A 47 21.22 -4.87 34.01
N ALA A 48 22.20 -5.76 33.88
CA ALA A 48 22.12 -7.16 34.25
C ALA A 48 22.97 -7.37 35.51
N PRO A 49 22.51 -8.20 36.45
CA PRO A 49 23.45 -9.04 37.19
C PRO A 49 23.06 -10.52 37.20
N GLU A 50 24.07 -11.29 36.80
CA GLU A 50 24.56 -12.62 37.18
C GLU A 50 23.82 -13.50 38.23
N ALA A 51 23.65 -14.78 37.82
CA ALA A 51 23.66 -16.05 38.57
C ALA A 51 22.43 -16.57 39.39
N ALA A 52 21.75 -17.58 38.79
CA ALA A 52 21.26 -18.91 39.28
C ALA A 52 20.73 -19.09 40.73
N PRO A 53 19.66 -19.91 41.00
CA PRO A 53 19.58 -21.33 40.58
C PRO A 53 18.20 -21.88 40.17
N LEU A 54 18.24 -23.13 39.67
CA LEU A 54 17.18 -24.07 39.30
C LEU A 54 15.92 -24.03 40.20
N HIS A 55 14.75 -23.73 39.63
CA HIS A 55 13.44 -24.29 39.97
C HIS A 55 12.44 -23.88 38.86
N GLU A 56 11.73 -24.85 38.26
CA GLU A 56 10.63 -24.60 37.33
C GLU A 56 9.35 -24.25 38.09
N PRO A 57 8.64 -23.16 37.70
CA PRO A 57 7.20 -23.08 37.84
C PRO A 57 6.52 -22.88 36.49
N VAL A 58 5.47 -23.67 36.26
CA VAL A 58 4.45 -23.45 35.23
C VAL A 58 3.79 -22.11 35.50
N GLU A 59 3.99 -21.11 34.63
CA GLU A 59 3.29 -19.83 34.76
C GLU A 59 2.85 -19.25 33.41
N ASN A 60 1.53 -19.03 33.32
CA ASN A 60 0.79 -18.30 32.31
C ASN A 60 1.49 -16.99 31.91
N ARG A 61 1.75 -16.80 30.61
CA ARG A 61 2.24 -15.52 30.07
C ARG A 61 1.22 -14.89 29.12
N ALA A 62 0.62 -13.81 29.59
CA ALA A 62 -0.12 -12.81 28.81
C ALA A 62 0.83 -12.07 27.82
N PRO A 63 0.28 -11.38 26.79
CA PRO A 63 0.98 -11.07 25.55
C PRO A 63 1.92 -9.88 25.74
N ARG A 64 3.17 -10.05 25.31
CA ARG A 64 4.19 -9.01 25.37
C ARG A 64 4.93 -8.96 24.02
N ASN A 65 4.88 -7.76 23.45
CA ASN A 65 5.79 -7.13 22.48
C ASN A 65 6.32 -7.94 21.29
N TRP A 66 5.72 -7.66 20.14
CA TRP A 66 6.20 -7.99 18.81
C TRP A 66 7.45 -7.14 18.40
N TRP A 67 8.48 -7.83 17.91
CA TRP A 67 9.67 -7.38 17.15
C TRP A 67 10.77 -6.54 17.86
N PRO A 68 12.07 -6.70 17.54
CA PRO A 68 12.72 -7.67 16.62
C PRO A 68 13.94 -8.42 17.22
N ALA A 69 14.08 -9.70 16.88
CA ALA A 69 15.35 -10.41 16.94
C ALA A 69 15.42 -11.39 15.75
N ILE A 70 15.73 -10.87 14.57
CA ILE A 70 16.32 -11.65 13.48
C ILE A 70 17.49 -10.82 12.94
N GLY A 71 18.62 -10.94 13.62
CA GLY A 71 19.93 -10.73 13.04
C GLY A 71 20.58 -12.09 12.85
N VAL A 72 20.44 -12.69 11.66
CA VAL A 72 21.35 -13.72 11.13
C VAL A 72 21.41 -13.52 9.62
N GLY A 73 22.62 -13.26 9.13
CA GLY A 73 22.87 -12.77 7.79
C GLY A 73 22.70 -13.79 6.67
N ILE A 74 22.50 -13.25 5.47
CA ILE A 74 22.83 -13.90 4.22
C ILE A 74 23.57 -12.86 3.38
N ALA A 75 24.90 -12.98 3.38
CA ALA A 75 25.74 -12.41 2.34
C ALA A 75 25.59 -13.29 1.10
N ILE A 76 24.98 -12.76 0.03
CA ILE A 76 25.16 -13.29 -1.32
C ILE A 76 25.48 -12.13 -2.26
N VAL A 77 26.74 -12.13 -2.67
CA VAL A 77 27.28 -11.46 -3.84
C VAL A 77 26.67 -12.08 -5.09
N VAL A 78 25.95 -11.32 -5.90
CA VAL A 78 25.89 -11.55 -7.36
C VAL A 78 25.85 -10.19 -8.08
N ALA A 79 27.05 -9.77 -8.50
CA ALA A 79 27.21 -8.93 -9.67
C ALA A 79 26.69 -9.65 -10.91
N SER A 80 26.09 -8.92 -11.87
CA SER A 80 25.69 -9.31 -13.26
C SER A 80 24.19 -9.03 -13.47
N SER A 81 23.71 -8.28 -14.46
CA SER A 81 24.33 -7.72 -15.66
C SER A 81 23.48 -6.55 -16.15
N ILE A 82 24.16 -5.44 -16.40
CA ILE A 82 23.70 -4.35 -17.24
C ILE A 82 23.57 -4.90 -18.66
N ALA A 83 22.34 -5.10 -19.13
CA ALA A 83 22.04 -5.24 -20.54
C ALA A 83 21.07 -4.12 -20.92
N ILE A 84 21.66 -2.95 -21.17
CA ILE A 84 21.02 -1.82 -21.83
C ILE A 84 20.71 -2.27 -23.26
N ALA A 85 19.52 -2.86 -23.45
CA ALA A 85 18.96 -3.06 -24.77
C ALA A 85 18.44 -1.70 -25.26
N LEU A 86 19.33 -0.97 -25.94
CA LEU A 86 19.01 0.15 -26.82
C LEU A 86 17.85 -0.27 -27.74
N ARG A 87 16.62 0.09 -27.38
CA ARG A 87 15.50 0.01 -28.31
C ARG A 87 15.55 1.23 -29.23
N PRO A 88 15.73 1.04 -30.55
CA PRO A 88 15.66 2.14 -31.50
C PRO A 88 14.25 2.73 -31.50
N SER A 89 14.16 4.04 -31.24
CA SER A 89 12.99 4.85 -31.50
C SER A 89 12.65 4.83 -32.99
N THR A 90 11.69 4.01 -33.37
CA THR A 90 11.01 4.14 -34.67
C THR A 90 9.89 5.15 -34.55
N SER A 91 10.16 6.40 -34.94
CA SER A 91 9.13 7.36 -35.35
C SER A 91 8.82 7.16 -36.83
N PRO A 92 7.58 6.77 -37.16
CA PRO A 92 6.92 7.34 -38.34
C PRO A 92 5.44 7.63 -37.97
N THR A 93 4.82 8.77 -38.24
CA THR A 93 4.58 9.37 -39.56
C THR A 93 3.77 10.65 -39.30
N PRO A 94 4.16 11.79 -39.88
CA PRO A 94 3.31 12.97 -40.00
C PRO A 94 2.56 12.94 -41.34
N ALA A 95 1.22 12.85 -41.31
CA ALA A 95 0.32 13.49 -42.31
C ALA A 95 -1.16 13.11 -42.09
N ALA A 96 -1.99 14.12 -41.81
CA ALA A 96 -3.27 14.30 -42.50
C ALA A 96 -3.71 15.78 -42.39
N PRO A 97 -4.05 16.45 -43.51
CA PRO A 97 -4.57 17.82 -43.51
C PRO A 97 -5.97 17.87 -42.91
N ARG A 98 -6.22 18.85 -42.04
CA ARG A 98 -7.58 19.17 -41.56
C ARG A 98 -8.34 19.88 -42.69
N PRO A 99 -9.54 19.41 -43.08
CA PRO A 99 -10.45 20.24 -43.87
C PRO A 99 -10.93 21.41 -43.02
N ALA A 100 -10.83 22.62 -43.57
CA ALA A 100 -11.49 23.80 -43.04
C ALA A 100 -13.01 23.60 -43.17
N ILE A 101 -13.70 23.44 -42.05
CA ILE A 101 -15.15 23.50 -42.00
C ILE A 101 -15.52 24.95 -41.78
N ASP A 102 -16.20 25.52 -42.78
CA ASP A 102 -16.83 26.82 -42.76
C ASP A 102 -17.63 27.04 -41.47
N ALA A 103 -17.28 28.11 -40.76
CA ALA A 103 -18.04 28.61 -39.64
C ALA A 103 -19.30 29.33 -40.14
N THR A 104 -20.42 28.62 -40.19
CA THR A 104 -21.74 29.26 -40.13
C THR A 104 -22.23 29.16 -38.68
N PRO A 105 -22.39 30.28 -37.95
CA PRO A 105 -22.89 30.25 -36.57
C PRO A 105 -24.39 29.94 -36.57
N PRO A 106 -24.85 28.82 -35.95
CA PRO A 106 -26.26 28.66 -35.66
C PRO A 106 -26.65 29.61 -34.51
N GLN A 107 -27.60 30.49 -34.74
CA GLN A 107 -28.25 31.26 -33.68
C GLN A 107 -29.06 30.29 -32.81
N ILE A 108 -28.55 30.00 -31.62
CA ILE A 108 -29.24 29.17 -30.64
C ILE A 108 -30.21 30.08 -29.85
N PRO A 109 -31.52 29.79 -29.82
CA PRO A 109 -32.46 30.53 -28.99
C PRO A 109 -32.11 30.38 -27.51
N ALA A 110 -32.17 31.51 -26.79
CA ALA A 110 -31.87 31.61 -25.36
C ALA A 110 -32.74 30.65 -24.55
N THR A 111 -32.12 29.55 -24.11
CA THR A 111 -32.72 28.59 -23.17
C THR A 111 -32.54 29.14 -21.76
N PRO A 112 -33.57 29.10 -20.88
CA PRO A 112 -33.50 29.63 -19.52
C PRO A 112 -32.38 28.97 -18.70
N PRO A 113 -31.83 29.69 -17.69
CA PRO A 113 -30.69 29.22 -16.91
C PRO A 113 -31.01 27.89 -16.23
N ARG A 114 -30.32 26.84 -16.66
CA ARG A 114 -30.34 25.53 -16.02
C ARG A 114 -29.73 25.67 -14.61
N PRO A 115 -30.34 25.12 -13.56
CA PRO A 115 -29.76 25.16 -12.22
C PRO A 115 -28.37 24.51 -12.24
N SER A 116 -27.36 25.29 -11.84
CA SER A 116 -26.00 24.79 -11.60
C SER A 116 -26.04 23.76 -10.48
N THR A 117 -26.10 22.49 -10.84
CA THR A 117 -25.70 21.38 -9.97
C THR A 117 -24.18 21.46 -9.80
N ALA A 118 -23.73 22.32 -8.89
CA ALA A 118 -22.41 22.21 -8.28
C ALA A 118 -22.42 20.93 -7.42
N GLY A 119 -21.74 19.90 -7.93
CA GLY A 119 -21.68 18.59 -7.30
C GLY A 119 -20.80 17.61 -8.08
N THR A 120 -19.67 18.09 -8.62
CA THR A 120 -18.67 17.25 -9.27
C THR A 120 -17.81 16.54 -8.21
N ALA A 121 -18.41 15.58 -7.52
CA ALA A 121 -17.69 14.50 -6.84
C ALA A 121 -18.55 13.23 -6.74
N PRO A 122 -18.69 12.46 -7.84
CA PRO A 122 -18.99 11.03 -7.66
C PRO A 122 -18.15 10.06 -8.54
N VAL A 123 -17.22 10.54 -9.37
CA VAL A 123 -16.51 9.66 -10.32
C VAL A 123 -15.41 8.82 -9.66
N ARG A 124 -14.77 9.30 -8.58
CA ARG A 124 -13.68 8.57 -7.92
C ARG A 124 -14.18 7.42 -7.04
N ALA A 125 -15.17 7.65 -6.17
CA ALA A 125 -15.70 6.63 -5.28
C ALA A 125 -16.22 5.39 -6.04
N ALA A 126 -16.92 5.59 -7.17
CA ALA A 126 -17.41 4.48 -7.99
C ALA A 126 -16.30 3.66 -8.67
N ALA A 127 -15.11 4.25 -8.88
CA ALA A 127 -13.97 3.54 -9.44
C ALA A 127 -13.22 2.71 -8.39
N ASP A 128 -13.31 3.10 -7.12
CA ASP A 128 -12.64 2.44 -6.01
C ASP A 128 -13.32 1.09 -5.68
N ASP A 129 -14.65 1.06 -5.59
CA ASP A 129 -15.43 -0.16 -5.37
C ASP A 129 -15.21 -1.21 -6.49
N ALA A 130 -14.97 -0.75 -7.73
CA ALA A 130 -14.73 -1.62 -8.87
C ALA A 130 -13.44 -2.48 -8.73
N LEU A 131 -12.51 -2.12 -7.84
CA LEU A 131 -11.36 -2.97 -7.53
C LEU A 131 -11.73 -4.12 -6.58
N LEU A 132 -12.57 -3.85 -5.58
CA LEU A 132 -13.03 -4.88 -4.63
C LEU A 132 -13.93 -5.91 -5.32
N GLU A 133 -14.86 -5.47 -6.17
CA GLU A 133 -15.72 -6.35 -6.98
C GLU A 133 -14.92 -7.27 -7.90
N ARG A 134 -13.85 -6.74 -8.52
CA ARG A 134 -12.95 -7.55 -9.35
C ARG A 134 -12.12 -8.52 -8.53
N ALA A 135 -11.68 -8.13 -7.33
CA ALA A 135 -10.95 -9.03 -6.44
C ALA A 135 -11.85 -10.20 -5.99
N GLU A 136 -13.12 -9.95 -5.70
CA GLU A 136 -14.11 -10.99 -5.40
C GLU A 136 -14.35 -11.92 -6.60
N SER A 137 -14.46 -11.35 -7.80
CA SER A 137 -14.60 -12.13 -9.04
C SER A 137 -13.38 -13.02 -9.28
N ALA A 138 -12.16 -12.50 -9.05
CA ALA A 138 -10.92 -13.27 -9.16
C ALA A 138 -10.87 -14.40 -8.12
N LEU A 139 -11.30 -14.16 -6.88
CA LEU A 139 -11.41 -15.23 -5.86
C LEU A 139 -12.41 -16.31 -6.24
N ALA A 140 -13.55 -15.94 -6.84
CA ALA A 140 -14.54 -16.91 -7.32
C ALA A 140 -14.03 -17.74 -8.51
N ALA A 141 -12.96 -17.29 -9.17
CA ALA A 141 -12.28 -17.99 -10.26
C ALA A 141 -10.98 -18.70 -9.82
N ASP A 142 -10.75 -18.85 -8.51
CA ASP A 142 -9.54 -19.44 -7.90
C ASP A 142 -8.23 -18.68 -8.27
N GLN A 143 -8.34 -17.40 -8.62
CA GLN A 143 -7.22 -16.54 -9.03
C GLN A 143 -6.67 -15.70 -7.86
N GLY A 144 -6.23 -16.37 -6.78
CA GLY A 144 -5.78 -15.70 -5.54
C GLY A 144 -4.68 -14.63 -5.73
N ALA A 145 -3.75 -14.83 -6.66
CA ALA A 145 -2.66 -13.87 -6.94
C ALA A 145 -3.17 -12.57 -7.59
N GLU A 146 -4.14 -12.69 -8.50
CA GLU A 146 -4.78 -11.54 -9.14
C GLU A 146 -5.61 -10.77 -8.12
N ALA A 147 -6.37 -11.48 -7.27
CA ALA A 147 -7.11 -10.88 -6.17
C ALA A 147 -6.21 -10.06 -5.23
N LEU A 148 -5.06 -10.60 -4.80
CA LEU A 148 -4.09 -9.87 -3.97
C LEU A 148 -3.59 -8.57 -4.64
N THR A 149 -3.25 -8.64 -5.92
CA THR A 149 -2.76 -7.49 -6.68
C THR A 149 -3.82 -6.38 -6.76
N LEU A 150 -5.09 -6.74 -6.96
CA LEU A 150 -6.21 -5.80 -6.98
C LEU A 150 -6.43 -5.16 -5.61
N LEU A 151 -6.32 -5.93 -4.52
CA LEU A 151 -6.46 -5.42 -3.15
C LEU A 151 -5.34 -4.46 -2.75
N GLU A 152 -4.11 -4.72 -3.18
CA GLU A 152 -2.97 -3.83 -2.96
C GLU A 152 -3.14 -2.51 -3.71
N ARG A 153 -3.62 -2.57 -4.96
CA ARG A 153 -3.97 -1.37 -5.72
C ARG A 153 -5.09 -0.58 -5.03
N HIS A 154 -6.12 -1.26 -4.53
CA HIS A 154 -7.20 -0.64 -3.77
C HIS A 154 -6.68 0.04 -2.49
N ALA A 155 -5.73 -0.57 -1.79
CA ALA A 155 -5.11 0.03 -0.60
C ALA A 155 -4.40 1.37 -0.91
N VAL A 156 -3.81 1.52 -2.10
CA VAL A 156 -3.15 2.76 -2.52
C VAL A 156 -4.16 3.84 -2.90
N VAL A 157 -5.17 3.50 -3.69
CA VAL A 157 -6.12 4.50 -4.23
C VAL A 157 -7.22 4.88 -3.24
N ALA A 158 -7.58 3.96 -2.34
CA ALA A 158 -8.75 4.07 -1.46
C ALA A 158 -8.48 3.43 -0.08
N ALA A 159 -7.38 3.83 0.56
CA ALA A 159 -6.92 3.27 1.83
C ALA A 159 -8.01 3.23 2.93
N LEU A 160 -8.84 4.28 3.00
CA LEU A 160 -9.86 4.50 4.02
C LEU A 160 -11.26 4.01 3.62
N VAL A 161 -11.48 3.59 2.37
CA VAL A 161 -12.78 3.12 1.88
C VAL A 161 -12.86 1.61 2.11
N GLU A 162 -13.95 1.15 2.73
CA GLU A 162 -14.23 -0.28 3.05
C GLU A 162 -13.00 -1.11 3.50
N PRO A 163 -12.26 -0.67 4.54
CA PRO A 163 -11.04 -1.36 4.96
C PRO A 163 -11.33 -2.80 5.42
N GLU A 164 -12.50 -3.04 6.01
CA GLU A 164 -12.95 -4.36 6.47
C GLU A 164 -13.17 -5.35 5.32
N ARG A 165 -13.85 -4.93 4.24
CA ARG A 165 -14.04 -5.76 3.04
C ARG A 165 -12.69 -6.12 2.42
N ARG A 166 -11.80 -5.12 2.26
CA ARG A 166 -10.43 -5.34 1.74
C ARG A 166 -9.65 -6.35 2.59
N MET A 167 -9.66 -6.20 3.91
CA MET A 167 -8.94 -7.10 4.82
C MET A 167 -9.49 -8.53 4.77
N ALA A 168 -10.82 -8.69 4.76
CA ALA A 168 -11.44 -10.01 4.65
C ALA A 168 -11.07 -10.72 3.33
N LEU A 169 -11.12 -10.01 2.20
CA LEU A 169 -10.72 -10.54 0.90
C LEU A 169 -9.23 -10.90 0.85
N ARG A 170 -8.36 -10.14 1.53
CA ARG A 170 -6.93 -10.47 1.64
C ARG A 170 -6.69 -11.81 2.33
N VAL A 171 -7.41 -12.10 3.42
CA VAL A 171 -7.34 -13.40 4.11
C VAL A 171 -7.71 -14.54 3.15
N LEU A 172 -8.81 -14.38 2.40
CA LEU A 172 -9.27 -15.38 1.45
C LEU A 172 -8.29 -15.60 0.30
N ALA A 173 -7.71 -14.52 -0.25
CA ALA A 173 -6.71 -14.61 -1.30
C ALA A 173 -5.43 -15.32 -0.84
N LEU A 174 -5.01 -15.09 0.41
CA LEU A 174 -3.89 -15.83 1.01
C LEU A 174 -4.21 -17.33 1.18
N CYS A 175 -5.46 -17.65 1.53
CA CYS A 175 -5.93 -19.04 1.59
C CYS A 175 -5.88 -19.72 0.22
N GLU A 176 -6.37 -19.08 -0.84
CA GLU A 176 -6.34 -19.63 -2.20
C GLU A 176 -4.91 -19.89 -2.69
N LEU A 177 -3.94 -19.09 -2.24
CA LEU A 177 -2.52 -19.27 -2.55
C LEU A 177 -1.81 -20.32 -1.68
N GLY A 178 -2.51 -20.96 -0.75
CA GLY A 178 -1.90 -21.91 0.20
C GLY A 178 -1.00 -21.25 1.24
N ARG A 179 -1.01 -19.91 1.36
CA ARG A 179 -0.23 -19.13 2.34
C ARG A 179 -0.95 -19.10 3.68
N VAL A 180 -1.19 -20.27 4.26
CA VAL A 180 -2.06 -20.46 5.43
C VAL A 180 -1.57 -19.70 6.67
N ASP A 181 -0.26 -19.66 6.90
CA ASP A 181 0.29 -18.97 8.08
C ASP A 181 0.12 -17.45 8.01
N ASP A 182 0.35 -16.86 6.83
CA ASP A 182 0.07 -15.44 6.58
C ASP A 182 -1.42 -15.16 6.72
N ALA A 183 -2.26 -16.04 6.17
CA ALA A 183 -3.72 -15.91 6.27
C ALA A 183 -4.19 -15.91 7.72
N ARG A 184 -3.62 -16.77 8.58
CA ARG A 184 -3.93 -16.81 10.02
C ARG A 184 -3.52 -15.54 10.76
N VAL A 185 -2.36 -14.97 10.42
CA VAL A 185 -1.93 -13.69 11.00
C VAL A 185 -2.94 -12.59 10.65
N GLU A 186 -3.29 -12.47 9.38
CA GLU A 186 -4.26 -11.48 8.90
C GLU A 186 -5.68 -11.71 9.46
N ALA A 187 -6.11 -12.96 9.57
CA ALA A 187 -7.41 -13.32 10.14
C ALA A 187 -7.53 -12.93 11.61
N ARG A 188 -6.47 -13.11 12.41
CA ARG A 188 -6.44 -12.64 13.81
C ARG A 188 -6.58 -11.12 13.87
N THR A 189 -5.78 -10.40 13.09
CA THR A 189 -5.86 -8.93 13.01
C THR A 189 -7.27 -8.47 12.64
N PHE A 190 -7.85 -9.07 11.59
CA PHE A 190 -9.20 -8.77 11.15
C PHE A 190 -10.25 -9.05 12.22
N LEU A 191 -10.23 -10.24 12.83
CA LEU A 191 -11.23 -10.62 13.83
C LEU A 191 -11.11 -9.83 15.14
N THR A 192 -9.91 -9.35 15.49
CA THR A 192 -9.74 -8.43 16.63
C THR A 192 -10.35 -7.06 16.34
N ALA A 193 -10.19 -6.54 15.12
CA ALA A 193 -10.68 -5.20 14.75
C ALA A 193 -12.17 -5.19 14.32
N HIS A 194 -12.65 -6.24 13.66
CA HIS A 194 -13.93 -6.27 12.94
C HIS A 194 -14.77 -7.52 13.26
N ALA A 195 -14.78 -7.96 14.53
CA ALA A 195 -15.47 -9.19 14.97
C ALA A 195 -16.97 -9.26 14.61
N ALA A 196 -17.64 -8.11 14.56
CA ALA A 196 -19.08 -7.96 14.30
C ALA A 196 -19.42 -7.67 12.83
N SER A 197 -18.42 -7.56 11.95
CA SER A 197 -18.65 -7.35 10.51
C SER A 197 -19.32 -8.56 9.86
N GLU A 198 -20.05 -8.33 8.77
CA GLU A 198 -20.68 -9.40 7.99
C GLU A 198 -19.65 -10.40 7.44
N HIS A 199 -18.44 -9.93 7.12
CA HIS A 199 -17.35 -10.75 6.60
C HIS A 199 -16.69 -11.64 7.66
N ALA A 200 -16.92 -11.40 8.96
CA ALA A 200 -16.32 -12.19 10.03
C ALA A 200 -16.75 -13.66 10.00
N SER A 201 -17.98 -13.94 9.58
CA SER A 201 -18.45 -15.31 9.37
C SER A 201 -17.63 -16.05 8.31
N ARG A 202 -17.39 -15.39 7.17
CA ARG A 202 -16.61 -15.92 6.03
C ARG A 202 -15.13 -16.12 6.40
N VAL A 203 -14.52 -15.19 7.12
CA VAL A 203 -13.13 -15.31 7.60
C VAL A 203 -12.98 -16.50 8.56
N ARG A 204 -13.90 -16.67 9.52
CA ARG A 204 -13.86 -17.83 10.45
C ARG A 204 -14.03 -19.19 9.76
N ALA A 205 -14.73 -19.22 8.62
CA ALA A 205 -14.95 -20.42 7.81
C ALA A 205 -13.80 -20.73 6.83
N SER A 206 -12.82 -19.83 6.69
CA SER A 206 -11.70 -19.99 5.75
C SER A 206 -10.61 -20.94 6.27
N CYS A 207 -9.58 -21.17 5.45
CA CYS A 207 -8.38 -21.92 5.85
C CYS A 207 -7.64 -21.27 7.05
N ALA A 208 -7.87 -19.97 7.28
CA ALA A 208 -7.22 -19.16 8.29
C ALA A 208 -7.88 -19.25 9.67
N ARG A 209 -8.72 -20.27 9.90
CA ARG A 209 -9.39 -20.48 11.20
C ARG A 209 -8.34 -20.38 12.34
N PRO A 210 -8.57 -19.49 13.32
CA PRO A 210 -7.64 -19.32 14.44
C PRO A 210 -7.54 -20.56 15.32
#